data_AF-A0A1G3CIR4-F1
#
_entry.id   AF-A0A1G3CIR4-F1
#
_cell.length_a   1.000
_cell.length_b   1.000
_cell.length_c   1.000
_cell.angle_alpha   90.00
_cell.angle_beta   90.00
_cell.angle_gamma   90.00
#
_symmetry.space_group_name_H-M   'P 1'
#
loop_
_entity.id
_entity.type
_entity.pdbx_description
1 polymer ?
#
loop_
_entity_poly.entity_id
_entity_poly.type
_entity_poly.pdbx_seq_one_letter_code
_entity_poly.pdbx_strand_id
1 'polypeptide(L)' 'MKNWFLYVIRCRNGRLYTGITTDVERRFAEHTSNDKKGAKCLRGKAPLTLVMKKKIGSRSMALQIEARVKKLSKIK' A
#
# COMPACT_ATOMS: atom_id res chain seq x y z
N MET A 1 20.75 -6.85 3.42
CA MET A 1 19.59 -7.23 2.57
C MET A 1 18.40 -6.34 2.95
N LYS A 2 17.75 -5.66 1.98
CA LYS A 2 16.58 -4.80 2.29
C LYS A 2 15.30 -5.62 2.25
N ASN A 3 14.52 -5.61 3.35
CA ASN A 3 13.23 -6.25 3.40
C ASN A 3 12.16 -5.40 2.72
N TRP A 4 11.42 -6.02 1.81
CA TRP A 4 10.24 -5.43 1.18
C TRP A 4 8.98 -5.84 1.94
N PHE A 5 8.05 -4.89 2.02
CA PHE A 5 6.76 -5.03 2.68
C PHE A 5 5.66 -4.75 1.67
N LEU A 6 4.61 -5.58 1.71
CA LEU A 6 3.33 -5.29 1.11
C LEU A 6 2.49 -4.53 2.13
N TYR A 7 1.80 -3.47 1.70
CA TYR A 7 0.87 -2.74 2.55
C TYR A 7 -0.44 -2.49 1.83
N VAL A 8 -1.50 -2.37 2.63
CA VAL A 8 -2.86 -2.11 2.17
C VAL A 8 -3.43 -0.94 2.95
N ILE A 9 -3.91 0.06 2.21
CA ILE A 9 -4.57 1.25 2.74
C ILE A 9 -6.04 1.21 2.36
N ARG A 10 -6.91 1.46 3.33
CA ARG A 10 -8.34 1.68 3.12
C ARG A 10 -8.60 3.18 3.08
N CYS A 11 -9.25 3.63 2.01
CA CYS A 11 -9.77 4.99 1.89
C CYS A 11 -11.14 5.11 2.57
N ARG A 12 -11.57 6.34 2.86
CA ARG A 12 -12.91 6.64 3.40
C ARG A 12 -14.05 5.98 2.63
N ASN A 13 -13.95 5.90 1.30
CA ASN A 13 -14.97 5.30 0.43
C ASN A 13 -14.91 3.76 0.37
N GLY A 14 -14.17 3.10 1.26
CA GLY A 14 -14.03 1.65 1.30
C GLY A 14 -13.18 1.04 0.19
N ARG A 15 -12.60 1.87 -0.70
CA ARG A 15 -11.62 1.41 -1.70
C ARG A 15 -10.32 1.05 -1.01
N LEU A 16 -9.73 -0.05 -1.48
CA LEU A 16 -8.44 -0.52 -1.02
C LEU A 16 -7.37 -0.10 -2.03
N TYR A 17 -6.24 0.34 -1.52
CA TYR A 17 -5.02 0.59 -2.27
C TYR A 17 -3.95 -0.38 -1.76
N THR A 18 -3.30 -1.07 -2.67
CA THR A 18 -2.22 -2.01 -2.36
C THR A 18 -0.93 -1.50 -2.98
N GLY A 19 0.16 -1.55 -2.21
CA GLY A 19 1.48 -1.20 -2.70
C GLY A 19 2.58 -1.97 -1.99
N ILE A 20 3.78 -1.92 -2.53
CA ILE A 20 4.99 -2.42 -1.87
C ILE A 20 5.97 -1.29 -1.54
N THR A 21 6.71 -1.43 -0.45
CA THR A 21 7.74 -0.47 -0.01
C THR A 21 8.73 -1.16 0.92
N THR A 22 9.93 -0.60 1.08
CA THR A 22 10.87 -1.03 2.12
C THR A 22 10.58 -0.38 3.47
N ASP A 23 9.83 0.73 3.46
CA ASP A 23 9.46 1.51 4.64
C ASP A 23 7.98 1.91 4.52
N VAL A 24 7.13 1.27 5.32
CA VAL A 24 5.67 1.44 5.27
C VAL A 24 5.25 2.73 5.96
N GLU A 25 5.89 3.07 7.07
CA GLU A 25 5.51 4.22 7.89
C GLU A 25 5.84 5.51 7.16
N ARG A 26 7.05 5.61 6.58
CA ARG A 26 7.42 6.74 5.73
C ARG A 26 6.47 6.89 4.54
N ARG A 27 6.14 5.79 3.86
CA ARG A 27 5.23 5.82 2.70
C ARG A 27 3.81 6.21 3.08
N PHE A 28 3.32 5.70 4.22
CA PHE A 28 2.00 6.04 4.73
C PHE A 28 1.92 7.53 5.09
N ALA A 29 2.94 8.05 5.78
CA ALA A 29 3.06 9.48 6.08
C ALA A 29 3.07 10.35 4.80
N GLU A 30 3.83 9.95 3.77
CA GLU A 30 3.82 10.64 2.46
C GLU A 30 2.41 10.66 1.83
N HIS A 31 1.64 9.59 1.97
CA HIS A 31 0.25 9.54 1.49
C HIS A 31 -0.70 10.39 2.33
N THR A 32 -0.56 10.39 3.66
CA THR A 32 -1.43 11.15 4.56
C THR A 32 -1.18 12.66 4.49
N SER A 33 0.06 13.07 4.29
CA SER A 33 0.46 14.48 4.19
C SER A 33 0.08 15.13 2.85
N ASN A 34 -0.61 14.41 1.96
CA ASN A 34 -0.92 14.86 0.59
C ASN A 34 0.32 15.35 -0.18
N ASP A 35 1.49 14.79 0.13
CA ASP A 35 2.75 15.16 -0.51
C ASP A 35 2.74 14.75 -1.99
N LYS A 36 3.47 15.48 -2.84
CA LYS A 36 3.58 15.15 -4.28
C LYS A 36 4.18 13.75 -4.52
N LYS A 37 4.86 13.17 -3.53
CA LYS A 37 5.43 11.80 -3.55
C LYS A 37 4.42 10.70 -3.24
N GLY A 38 3.22 11.04 -2.76
CA GLY A 38 2.12 10.12 -2.52
C GLY A 38 1.47 9.61 -3.81
N ALA A 39 0.72 8.53 -3.72
CA ALA A 39 -0.01 8.00 -4.86
C ALA A 39 -1.12 8.98 -5.27
N LYS A 40 -1.18 9.35 -6.55
CA LYS A 40 -2.23 10.23 -7.11
C LYS A 40 -3.63 9.78 -6.72
N CYS A 41 -3.85 8.46 -6.65
CA CYS A 41 -5.14 7.86 -6.29
C CYS A 41 -5.55 8.05 -4.83
N LEU A 42 -4.63 8.37 -3.90
CA LEU A 42 -4.90 8.56 -2.47
C LEU A 42 -5.03 10.04 -2.08
N ARG A 43 -4.59 10.95 -2.95
CA ARG A 43 -4.64 12.40 -2.73
C ARG A 43 -6.09 12.85 -2.50
N GLY A 44 -6.33 13.57 -1.40
CA GLY A 44 -7.66 14.05 -1.02
C GLY A 44 -8.66 12.98 -0.56
N LYS A 45 -8.24 11.71 -0.40
CA LYS A 45 -9.12 10.60 0.06
C LYS A 45 -9.02 10.30 1.56
N ALA A 46 -8.57 11.30 2.33
CA ALA A 46 -8.50 11.20 3.78
C ALA A 46 -9.90 11.01 4.41
N PRO A 47 -10.00 10.32 5.56
CA PRO A 47 -8.92 9.64 6.28
C PRO A 47 -8.45 8.38 5.56
N LEU A 48 -7.12 8.18 5.57
CA LEU A 48 -6.49 6.95 5.10
C LEU A 48 -6.21 6.06 6.30
N THR A 49 -6.47 4.78 6.17
CA THR A 49 -6.22 3.82 7.25
C THR A 49 -5.32 2.71 6.74
N LEU A 50 -4.18 2.51 7.38
CA LEU A 50 -3.32 1.36 7.12
C LEU A 50 -4.00 0.13 7.73
N VAL A 51 -4.56 -0.74 6.89
CA VAL A 51 -5.30 -1.94 7.35
C VAL A 51 -4.43 -3.18 7.37
N MET A 52 -3.35 -3.21 6.59
CA MET A 52 -2.44 -4.35 6.57
C MET A 52 -1.02 -3.90 6.20
N LYS A 53 -0.03 -4.50 6.86
CA LYS A 53 1.37 -4.50 6.42
C LYS A 53 1.96 -5.90 6.63
N LYS A 54 2.64 -6.46 5.62
CA LYS A 54 3.25 -7.78 5.68
C LYS A 54 4.66 -7.74 5.12
N LYS A 55 5.60 -8.27 5.90
CA LYS A 55 7.00 -8.47 5.47
C LYS A 55 7.05 -9.61 4.45
N ILE A 56 7.59 -9.34 3.28
CA ILE A 56 7.73 -10.32 2.20
C ILE A 56 9.19 -10.80 2.08
N GLY A 57 10.15 -9.90 2.18
CA GLY A 57 11.57 -10.26 2.01
C GLY A 57 12.17 -9.57 0.80
N SER A 58 12.21 -10.23 -0.36
CA SER A 58 12.85 -9.71 -1.57
C SER A 58 11.90 -8.83 -2.41
N ARG A 59 12.48 -7.92 -3.21
CA ARG A 59 11.73 -7.06 -4.13
C ARG A 59 10.92 -7.89 -5.13
N SER A 60 11.54 -8.91 -5.71
CA SER A 60 10.91 -9.76 -6.74
C SER A 60 9.70 -10.49 -6.18
N MET A 61 9.81 -11.04 -4.96
CA MET A 61 8.69 -11.71 -4.30
C MET A 61 7.58 -10.71 -3.94
N ALA A 62 7.93 -9.51 -3.48
CA ALA A 62 6.95 -8.46 -3.19
C ALA A 62 6.17 -8.03 -4.43
N LEU A 63 6.84 -7.86 -5.58
CA LEU A 63 6.18 -7.56 -6.86
C LEU A 63 5.26 -8.69 -7.33
N GLN A 64 5.69 -9.94 -7.24
CA GLN A 64 4.86 -11.09 -7.60
C GLN A 64 3.61 -11.18 -6.71
N ILE A 65 3.77 -10.99 -5.40
CA ILE A 65 2.65 -11.00 -4.46
C ILE A 65 1.71 -9.82 -4.72
N GLU A 66 2.23 -8.61 -4.93
CA GLU A 66 1.40 -7.44 -5.26
C GLU A 66 0.56 -7.68 -6.52
N ALA A 67 1.17 -8.24 -7.57
CA ALA A 67 0.47 -8.59 -8.81
C ALA A 67 -0.61 -9.66 -8.58
N ARG A 68 -0.35 -10.67 -7.74
CA ARG A 68 -1.34 -11.67 -7.33
C ARG A 68 -2.48 -11.02 -6.56
N VAL A 69 -2.18 -10.19 -5.56
CA VAL A 69 -3.20 -9.48 -4.76
C VAL A 69 -4.06 -8.57 -5.63
N LYS A 70 -3.47 -7.86 -6.61
CA LYS A 70 -4.22 -7.04 -7.57
C LYS A 70 -5.14 -7.86 -8.48
N LYS A 71 -4.81 -9.12 -8.75
CA LYS A 71 -5.66 -10.05 -9.53
C LYS A 71 -6.77 -10.67 -8.68
N LEU A 72 -6.62 -10.72 -7.36
CA LEU A 72 -7.67 -11.24 -6.50
C LEU A 72 -8.86 -10.27 -6.50
N SER A 73 -10.03 -10.79 -6.87
CA SER A 73 -11.28 -10.07 -6.67
C SER A 73 -11.55 -9.98 -5.17
N LYS A 74 -12.02 -8.81 -4.73
CA LYS A 74 -12.48 -8.64 -3.35
C LYS A 74 -13.65 -9.61 -3.12
N ILE A 75 -13.41 -10.68 -2.38
CA ILE A 75 -14.46 -11.62 -1.97
C ILE A 75 -15.39 -10.82 -1.04
N LYS A 76 -16.69 -10.91 -1.33
CA LYS A 76 -17.73 -10.05 -0.76
C LYS A 76 -18.03 -10.42 0.68
#